data_AF-A0A1X9N701-F1
#
_entry.id   AF-A0A1X9N701-F1
#
_cell.length_a   1.000
_cell.length_b   1.000
_cell.length_c   1.000
_cell.angle_alpha   90.00
_cell.angle_beta   90.00
_cell.angle_gamma   90.00
#
_symmetry.space_group_name_H-M   'P 1'
#
loop_
_entity.id
_entity.type
_entity.pdbx_description
1 polymer ?
#
loop_
_entity_poly.entity_id
_entity_poly.type
_entity_poly.pdbx_seq_one_letter_code
_entity_poly.pdbx_strand_id
1 'polypeptide(L)'
;MTSIYEASAGLKVLPAAVIQQFQFTEAESVLCLGLVQGKSIDDVADENSQPREILRDQFHNLLVKTGTDNEAKLVTVVLSSAE
;
A
#
# COMPACT_ATOMS: atom_id res chain seq x y z
N MET A 1 5.90 6.35 23.16
CA MET A 1 6.39 6.37 21.77
C MET A 1 5.66 5.25 21.05
N THR A 2 4.47 5.54 20.52
CA THR A 2 3.68 4.55 19.78
C THR A 2 4.36 4.36 18.45
N SER A 3 4.83 3.14 18.20
CA SER A 3 5.60 2.82 17.00
C SER A 3 4.73 3.07 15.78
N ILE A 4 5.30 3.67 14.73
CA ILE A 4 4.59 4.03 13.48
C ILE A 4 3.92 2.78 12.84
N TYR A 5 4.46 1.59 13.18
CA TYR A 5 3.94 0.27 12.84
C TYR A 5 2.66 -0.15 13.58
N GLU A 6 2.44 0.27 14.84
CA GLU A 6 1.18 -0.01 15.56
C GLU A 6 0.02 0.84 15.01
N ALA A 7 0.32 2.07 14.56
CA ALA A 7 -0.65 2.92 13.90
C ALA A 7 -1.07 2.38 12.53
N SER A 8 -0.14 1.76 11.80
CA SER A 8 -0.42 1.16 10.49
C SER A 8 -1.16 -0.19 10.60
N ALA A 9 -0.97 -0.95 11.69
CA ALA A 9 -1.70 -2.19 11.96
C ALA A 9 -3.22 -1.99 12.21
N GLY A 10 -3.63 -0.79 12.65
CA GLY A 10 -5.05 -0.44 12.82
C GLY A 10 -5.72 0.13 11.58
N LEU A 11 -4.96 0.35 10.49
CA LEU A 11 -5.40 1.09 9.31
C LEU A 11 -6.23 0.17 8.41
N LYS A 12 -7.55 0.19 8.62
CA LYS A 12 -8.50 -0.64 7.85
C LYS A 12 -8.72 -0.16 6.42
N VAL A 13 -8.53 1.13 6.14
CA VAL A 13 -8.79 1.73 4.83
C VAL A 13 -7.75 2.82 4.57
N LEU A 14 -7.21 2.87 3.34
CA LEU A 14 -6.34 3.97 2.92
C LEU A 14 -7.12 5.29 2.92
N PRO A 15 -6.54 6.40 3.39
CA PRO A 15 -7.21 7.69 3.36
C PRO A 15 -7.58 8.05 1.92
N ALA A 16 -8.81 8.52 1.72
CA ALA A 16 -9.28 8.96 0.40
C ALA A 16 -8.39 10.08 -0.18
N ALA A 17 -7.78 10.90 0.67
CA ALA A 17 -6.80 11.91 0.28
C ALA A 17 -5.59 11.30 -0.45
N VAL A 18 -5.03 10.21 0.07
CA VAL A 18 -3.90 9.49 -0.56
C VAL A 18 -4.34 8.87 -1.88
N ILE A 19 -5.49 8.19 -1.89
CA ILE A 19 -6.05 7.56 -3.11
C ILE A 19 -6.26 8.61 -4.21
N GLN A 20 -6.80 9.78 -3.87
CA GLN A 20 -7.03 10.86 -4.82
C GLN A 20 -5.73 11.56 -5.24
N GLN A 21 -4.79 11.77 -4.32
CA GLN A 21 -3.50 12.41 -4.58
C GLN A 21 -2.66 11.60 -5.57
N PHE A 22 -2.59 10.29 -5.37
CA PHE A 22 -1.77 9.39 -6.21
C PHE A 22 -2.58 8.67 -7.29
N GLN A 23 -3.89 8.92 -7.36
CA GLN A 23 -4.82 8.29 -8.31
C GLN A 23 -4.69 6.75 -8.29
N PHE A 24 -4.76 6.17 -7.10
CA PHE A 24 -4.75 4.72 -6.95
C PHE A 24 -6.06 4.12 -7.47
N THR A 25 -5.92 3.04 -8.21
CA THR A 25 -7.04 2.17 -8.57
C THR A 25 -7.46 1.34 -7.35
N GLU A 26 -8.62 0.69 -7.44
CA GLU A 26 -9.15 -0.14 -6.36
C GLU A 26 -8.17 -1.27 -6.00
N ALA A 27 -7.60 -1.93 -7.00
CA ALA A 27 -6.61 -3.00 -6.80
C ALA A 27 -5.29 -2.48 -6.19
N GLU A 28 -4.77 -1.35 -6.68
CA GLU A 28 -3.58 -0.70 -6.10
C GLU A 28 -3.82 -0.27 -4.64
N SER A 29 -5.04 0.20 -4.32
CA SER A 29 -5.40 0.60 -2.96
C SER A 29 -5.44 -0.59 -2.02
N VAL A 30 -6.00 -1.72 -2.46
CA VAL A 30 -6.01 -2.97 -1.68
C VAL A 30 -4.60 -3.50 -1.44
N LEU A 31 -3.77 -3.51 -2.48
CA LEU A 31 -2.37 -3.91 -2.37
C LEU A 31 -1.60 -3.00 -1.41
N CYS A 32 -1.69 -1.68 -1.60
CA CYS A 32 -1.04 -0.69 -0.76
C CYS A 32 -1.49 -0.82 0.71
N LEU A 33 -2.78 -1.08 0.95
CA LEU A 33 -3.30 -1.33 2.29
C LEU A 33 -2.63 -2.54 2.95
N GLY A 34 -2.54 -3.66 2.21
CA GLY A 34 -1.88 -4.87 2.70
C GLY A 34 -0.43 -4.60 3.09
N LEU A 35 0.31 -3.88 2.25
CA LEU A 35 1.70 -3.52 2.52
C LEU A 35 1.85 -2.61 3.73
N VAL A 36 0.97 -1.62 3.90
CA VAL A 36 0.95 -0.72 5.07
C VAL A 36 0.63 -1.51 6.36
N GLN A 37 -0.21 -2.54 6.28
CA GLN A 37 -0.51 -3.45 7.39
C GLN A 37 0.64 -4.44 7.69
N GLY A 38 1.71 -4.44 6.89
CA GLY A 38 2.83 -5.37 7.02
C GLY A 38 2.58 -6.76 6.44
N LYS A 39 1.55 -6.91 5.59
CA LYS A 39 1.32 -8.15 4.82
C LYS A 39 2.28 -8.21 3.64
N SER A 40 2.74 -9.41 3.33
CA SER A 40 3.56 -9.62 2.13
C SER A 40 2.67 -9.61 0.88
N ILE A 41 3.27 -9.35 -0.28
CA ILE A 41 2.58 -9.47 -1.58
C ILE A 41 1.97 -10.87 -1.75
N ASP A 42 2.63 -11.90 -1.22
CA ASP A 42 2.14 -13.29 -1.21
C ASP A 42 0.82 -13.40 -0.42
N ASP A 43 0.78 -12.91 0.82
CA ASP A 43 -0.45 -12.91 1.64
C ASP A 43 -1.60 -12.16 0.96
N VAL A 44 -1.30 -11.00 0.35
CA VAL A 44 -2.30 -10.21 -0.39
C VAL A 44 -2.79 -10.96 -1.63
N ALA A 45 -1.91 -11.71 -2.31
CA ALA A 45 -2.25 -12.55 -3.46
C ALA A 45 -3.20 -13.67 -3.07
N ASP A 46 -2.88 -14.37 -1.99
CA ASP A 46 -3.69 -15.45 -1.45
C ASP A 46 -5.05 -14.95 -0.94
N GLU A 47 -5.10 -13.81 -0.23
CA GLU A 47 -6.37 -13.23 0.26
C GLU A 47 -7.27 -12.68 -0.86
N ASN A 48 -6.69 -12.08 -1.90
CA ASN A 48 -7.47 -11.50 -3.01
C ASN A 48 -7.67 -12.47 -4.18
N SER A 49 -7.16 -13.71 -4.07
CA SER A 49 -7.16 -14.70 -5.17
C SER A 49 -6.59 -14.12 -6.47
N GLN A 50 -5.57 -13.26 -6.37
CA GLN A 50 -4.95 -12.61 -7.51
C GLN A 50 -3.61 -13.27 -7.86
N PRO A 51 -3.25 -13.35 -9.16
CA PRO A 51 -1.94 -13.83 -9.56
C PRO A 51 -0.85 -12.91 -9.03
N ARG A 52 0.22 -13.48 -8.46
CA ARG A 52 1.37 -12.74 -7.94
C ARG A 52 2.01 -11.84 -9.00
N GLU A 53 1.99 -12.27 -10.26
CA GLU A 53 2.48 -11.47 -11.39
C GLU A 53 1.70 -10.16 -11.55
N ILE A 54 0.38 -10.19 -11.39
CA ILE A 54 -0.48 -9.01 -11.45
C ILE A 54 -0.19 -8.08 -10.27
N LEU A 55 -0.02 -8.62 -9.06
CA LEU A 55 0.30 -7.80 -7.89
C LEU A 55 1.69 -7.18 -7.98
N ARG A 56 2.66 -7.86 -8.58
CA ARG A 56 3.99 -7.28 -8.85
C ARG A 56 3.92 -6.13 -9.85
N ASP A 57 3.10 -6.25 -10.89
CA ASP A 57 2.88 -5.17 -11.86
C ASP A 57 2.18 -3.97 -11.20
N GLN A 58 1.15 -4.22 -10.39
CA GLN A 58 0.47 -3.20 -9.59
C GLN A 58 1.42 -2.54 -8.57
N PHE A 59 2.28 -3.32 -7.92
CA PHE A 59 3.29 -2.80 -7.02
C PHE A 59 4.27 -1.87 -7.74
N HIS A 60 4.71 -2.27 -8.94
CA HIS A 60 5.57 -1.42 -9.75
C HIS A 60 4.87 -0.12 -10.15
N ASN A 61 3.60 -0.19 -10.58
CA ASN A 61 2.81 1.00 -10.92
C ASN A 61 2.60 1.92 -9.71
N LEU A 62 2.35 1.34 -8.53
CA LEU A 62 2.27 2.07 -7.27
C LEU A 62 3.56 2.86 -7.02
N LEU A 63 4.72 2.20 -7.09
CA LEU A 63 6.04 2.82 -6.91
C LEU A 63 6.28 3.97 -7.90
N VAL A 64 5.90 3.79 -9.16
CA VAL A 64 6.02 4.82 -10.20
C VAL A 64 5.12 6.01 -9.90
N LYS A 65 3.86 5.77 -9.49
CA LYS A 65 2.89 6.83 -9.16
C LYS A 65 3.29 7.63 -7.92
N THR A 66 3.83 6.97 -6.90
CA THR A 66 4.29 7.63 -5.67
C THR A 66 5.70 8.20 -5.80
N GLY A 67 6.43 7.89 -6.87
CA GLY A 67 7.81 8.31 -7.07
C GLY A 67 8.78 7.68 -6.07
N THR A 68 8.51 6.45 -5.64
CA THR A 68 9.29 5.74 -4.63
C THR A 68 10.00 4.53 -5.20
N ASP A 69 11.18 4.19 -4.67
CA ASP A 69 11.98 3.08 -5.19
C ASP A 69 11.79 1.75 -4.42
N ASN A 70 11.11 1.78 -3.28
CA ASN A 70 10.97 0.62 -2.40
C ASN A 70 9.67 0.69 -1.58
N GLU A 71 9.15 -0.48 -1.19
CA GLU A 71 7.96 -0.67 -0.36
C GLU A 71 8.01 0.19 0.91
N ALA A 72 9.12 0.16 1.64
CA ALA A 72 9.26 0.93 2.87
C ALA A 72 9.12 2.45 2.64
N LYS A 73 9.64 2.96 1.51
CA LYS A 73 9.48 4.38 1.14
C LYS A 73 8.04 4.67 0.75
N LEU A 74 7.40 3.79 -0.02
CA LEU A 74 5.99 3.90 -0.38
C LEU A 74 5.10 3.97 0.87
N VAL A 75 5.26 3.03 1.79
CA VAL A 75 4.53 2.99 3.06
C VAL A 75 4.77 4.27 3.87
N THR A 76 6.01 4.74 3.94
CA THR A 76 6.34 6.00 4.64
C THR A 76 5.64 7.21 3.99
N VAL A 77 5.71 7.35 2.66
CA VAL A 77 5.06 8.45 1.93
C VAL A 77 3.54 8.40 2.12
N VAL A 78 2.95 7.22 2.02
CA VAL A 78 1.51 7.01 2.22
C VAL A 78 1.09 7.38 3.64
N LEU A 79 1.86 6.98 4.66
CA LEU A 79 1.58 7.32 6.05
C LEU A 79 1.75 8.82 6.33
N SER A 80 2.78 9.45 5.75
CA SER A 80 3.01 10.90 5.88
C SER A 80 1.98 11.74 5.12
N SER A 81 1.42 11.22 4.03
CA SER A 81 0.31 11.85 3.30
C SER A 81 -1.07 11.57 3.90
N ALA A 82 -1.16 10.69 4.91
CA ALA A 82 -2.40 10.35 5.60
C ALA A 82 -2.74 11.31 6.75
N GLU A 83 -1.77 12.11 7.20
CA GLU A 83 -1.89 13.09 8.29
C GLU A 83 -2.51 14.42 7.86
#